data_AF-A0A3Q8ST85-F1
#
_entry.id   AF-A0A3Q8ST85-F1
#
_cell.length_a   1.000
_cell.length_b   1.000
_cell.length_c   1.000
_cell.angle_alpha   90.00
_cell.angle_beta   90.00
_cell.angle_gamma   90.00
#
_symmetry.space_group_name_H-M   'P 1'
#
loop_
_entity.id
_entity.type
_entity.pdbx_description
1 polymer ?
#
loop_
_entity_poly.entity_id
_entity_poly.type
_entity_poly.pdbx_seq_one_letter_code
_entity_poly.pdbx_strand_id
1 'polypeptide(L)'
;MVVGPKQRQIAFRHDLKQKIYQLIKECHQDCSWPIGWICKTVQVARSAYYKWLHHKPSKGEIRDQKILKQIKEIAKSNNSLFGSPKMTMALNAQRKEGEPVVLSV
;
A
#
# COMPACT_ATOMS: atom_id res chain seq x y z
N MET A 1 -21.30 -4.28 -17.87
CA MET A 1 -20.32 -4.86 -16.91
C MET A 1 -20.52 -4.18 -15.57
N VAL A 2 -20.86 -4.92 -14.50
CA VAL A 2 -21.09 -4.32 -13.17
C VAL A 2 -19.75 -3.81 -12.64
N VAL A 3 -19.60 -2.49 -12.62
CA VAL A 3 -18.39 -1.85 -12.11
C VAL A 3 -18.53 -1.75 -10.59
N GLY A 4 -17.65 -2.41 -9.84
CA GLY A 4 -17.67 -2.40 -8.38
C GLY A 4 -17.40 -1.00 -7.78
N PRO A 5 -17.47 -0.84 -6.44
CA PRO A 5 -17.29 0.44 -5.77
C PRO A 5 -15.99 1.15 -6.19
N LYS A 6 -16.01 2.48 -6.32
CA LYS A 6 -14.87 3.29 -6.79
C LYS A 6 -13.57 2.97 -6.04
N GLN A 7 -13.65 2.80 -4.73
CA GLN A 7 -12.50 2.45 -3.89
C GLN A 7 -11.86 1.11 -4.27
N ARG A 8 -12.69 0.10 -4.59
CA ARG A 8 -12.23 -1.22 -5.03
C ARG A 8 -11.49 -1.13 -6.36
N GLN A 9 -11.96 -0.29 -7.27
CA GLN A 9 -11.29 -0.07 -8.56
C GLN A 9 -9.93 0.62 -8.38
N ILE A 10 -9.85 1.65 -7.53
CA ILE A 10 -8.59 2.35 -7.24
C ILE A 10 -7.57 1.38 -6.64
N ALA A 11 -7.99 0.60 -5.64
CA ALA A 11 -7.14 -0.41 -5.00
C ALA A 11 -6.64 -1.46 -6.01
N PHE A 12 -7.54 -1.96 -6.88
CA PHE A 12 -7.19 -2.93 -7.92
C PHE A 12 -6.16 -2.36 -8.92
N ARG A 13 -6.34 -1.11 -9.37
CA ARG A 13 -5.38 -0.46 -10.28
C ARG A 13 -4.01 -0.30 -9.63
N HIS A 14 -3.98 0.01 -8.35
CA HIS A 14 -2.73 0.10 -7.59
C HIS A 14 -2.03 -1.27 -7.45
N ASP A 15 -2.78 -2.32 -7.08
CA ASP A 15 -2.27 -3.70 -6.96
C ASP A 15 -1.72 -4.23 -8.28
N LEU A 16 -2.48 -4.07 -9.38
CA LEU A 16 -2.02 -4.46 -10.71
C LEU A 16 -0.70 -3.78 -11.09
N LYS A 17 -0.59 -2.49 -10.79
CA LYS A 17 0.62 -1.72 -11.11
C LYS A 17 1.83 -2.23 -10.33
N GLN A 18 1.66 -2.60 -9.06
CA GLN A 18 2.72 -3.24 -8.27
C GLN A 18 3.12 -4.60 -8.84
N LYS A 19 2.15 -5.43 -9.24
CA LYS A 19 2.41 -6.73 -9.88
C LYS A 19 3.15 -6.61 -11.20
N ILE A 20 2.81 -5.61 -12.02
CA ILE A 20 3.53 -5.31 -13.25
C ILE A 20 5.00 -5.00 -12.97
N TYR A 21 5.29 -4.16 -11.97
CA TYR A 21 6.68 -3.84 -11.63
C TYR A 21 7.46 -5.04 -11.09
N GLN A 22 6.78 -5.88 -10.31
CA GLN A 22 7.35 -7.14 -9.82
C GLN A 22 7.69 -8.08 -10.98
N LEU A 23 6.80 -8.24 -11.96
CA LEU A 23 7.04 -9.04 -13.17
C LEU A 23 8.25 -8.51 -13.98
N ILE A 24 8.37 -7.20 -14.16
CA ILE A 24 9.51 -6.59 -14.86
C ILE A 24 10.83 -6.96 -14.17
N LYS A 25 10.84 -6.94 -12.83
CA LYS A 25 12.00 -7.30 -12.03
C LYS A 25 12.35 -8.78 -12.17
N GLU A 26 11.36 -9.66 -12.08
CA GLU A 26 11.52 -11.12 -12.22
C GLU A 26 12.04 -11.48 -13.63
N CYS A 27 11.40 -10.98 -14.70
CA CYS A 27 11.87 -11.20 -16.07
C CYS A 27 13.30 -10.69 -16.32
N HIS A 28 13.71 -9.61 -15.66
CA HIS A 28 15.08 -9.12 -15.74
C HIS A 28 16.06 -10.05 -15.02
N GLN A 29 15.68 -10.61 -13.87
CA GLN A 29 16.51 -11.52 -13.08
C GLN A 29 16.63 -12.91 -13.72
N ASP A 30 15.51 -13.48 -14.20
CA ASP A 30 15.46 -14.86 -14.68
C ASP A 30 15.89 -15.00 -16.15
N CYS A 31 15.54 -14.02 -17.00
CA CYS A 31 15.79 -14.09 -18.44
C CYS A 31 16.88 -13.12 -18.92
N SER A 32 17.50 -12.33 -18.01
CA SER A 32 18.52 -11.32 -18.31
C SER A 32 18.11 -10.30 -19.39
N TRP A 33 16.80 -10.08 -19.57
CA TRP A 33 16.30 -9.18 -20.60
C TRP A 33 16.54 -7.71 -20.23
N PRO A 34 16.83 -6.83 -21.21
CA PRO A 34 17.02 -5.42 -20.94
C PRO A 34 15.73 -4.77 -20.44
N ILE A 35 15.80 -4.09 -19.29
CA ILE A 35 14.64 -3.43 -18.63
C ILE A 35 13.90 -2.49 -19.59
N GLY A 36 14.63 -1.79 -20.46
CA GLY A 36 14.04 -0.89 -21.45
C GLY A 36 13.11 -1.60 -22.45
N TRP A 37 13.45 -2.83 -22.84
CA TRP A 37 12.63 -3.63 -23.75
C TRP A 37 11.35 -4.10 -23.04
N ILE A 38 11.47 -4.63 -21.81
CA ILE A 38 10.31 -5.08 -21.03
C ILE A 38 9.35 -3.91 -20.75
N CYS A 39 9.86 -2.76 -20.33
CA CYS A 39 9.04 -1.57 -20.10
C CYS A 39 8.28 -1.14 -21.36
N LYS A 40 8.89 -1.25 -22.55
CA LYS A 40 8.25 -0.94 -23.83
C LYS A 40 7.13 -1.94 -24.14
N THR A 41 7.36 -3.23 -23.91
CA THR A 41 6.37 -4.30 -24.11
C THR A 41 5.16 -4.14 -23.20
N VAL A 42 5.37 -3.83 -21.93
CA VAL A 42 4.29 -3.67 -20.92
C VAL A 42 3.69 -2.26 -20.92
N GLN A 43 4.14 -1.36 -21.81
CA GLN A 43 3.71 0.04 -21.91
C GLN A 43 3.82 0.82 -20.59
N VAL A 44 4.91 0.59 -19.87
CA VAL A 44 5.25 1.29 -18.63
C VAL A 44 6.37 2.28 -18.88
N ALA A 45 6.22 3.50 -18.36
CA ALA A 45 7.31 4.46 -18.38
C ALA A 45 8.51 3.95 -17.57
N ARG A 46 9.70 3.93 -18.18
CA ARG A 46 10.95 3.47 -17.53
C ARG A 46 11.25 4.24 -16.23
N SER A 47 10.94 5.53 -16.20
CA SER A 47 11.06 6.38 -15.00
C SER A 47 10.17 5.92 -13.85
N ALA A 48 8.96 5.43 -14.14
CA ALA A 48 8.04 4.93 -13.13
C ALA A 48 8.54 3.63 -12.50
N TYR A 49 9.14 2.74 -13.30
CA TYR A 49 9.78 1.52 -12.79
C TYR A 49 10.93 1.83 -11.84
N TYR A 50 11.87 2.69 -12.24
CA TYR A 50 12.99 3.06 -11.35
C TYR A 50 12.54 3.83 -10.11
N LYS A 51 11.48 4.65 -10.22
CA LYS A 51 10.87 5.30 -9.05
C LYS A 51 10.34 4.27 -8.05
N TRP A 52 9.71 3.20 -8.53
CA TRP A 52 9.26 2.10 -7.67
C TRP A 52 10.43 1.30 -7.10
N LEU A 53 11.42 0.98 -7.92
CA LEU A 53 12.60 0.19 -7.53
C LEU A 53 13.42 0.87 -6.41
N HIS A 54 13.57 2.19 -6.48
CA HIS A 54 14.32 2.98 -5.49
C HIS A 54 13.41 3.71 -4.50
N HIS A 55 12.14 3.33 -4.41
CA HIS A 55 11.20 3.99 -3.52
C HIS A 55 11.64 3.80 -2.06
N LYS A 56 11.82 4.92 -1.36
CA LYS A 56 12.04 4.93 0.10
C LYS A 56 10.79 5.48 0.76
N PRO A 57 10.24 4.79 1.77
CA PRO A 57 9.04 5.24 2.43
C PRO A 57 9.28 6.59 3.10
N SER A 58 8.35 7.52 2.91
CA SER A 58 8.34 8.81 3.59
C SER A 58 8.04 8.65 5.08
N LYS A 59 8.39 9.67 5.89
CA LYS A 59 8.02 9.73 7.31
C LYS A 59 6.52 9.52 7.54
N GLY A 60 5.69 10.04 6.62
CA GLY A 60 4.23 9.84 6.65
C GLY A 60 3.83 8.38 6.41
N GLU A 61 4.39 7.74 5.38
CA GLU A 61 4.09 6.34 5.06
C GLU A 61 4.53 5.38 6.18
N ILE A 62 5.68 5.65 6.81
CA ILE A 62 6.14 4.87 7.97
C ILE A 62 5.14 4.98 9.13
N ARG A 63 4.65 6.20 9.39
CA ARG A 63 3.62 6.43 10.40
C ARG A 63 2.32 5.70 10.06
N ASP A 64 1.87 5.79 8.82
CA ASP A 64 0.64 5.12 8.36
C ASP A 64 0.76 3.60 8.44
N GLN A 65 1.92 3.04 8.11
CA GLN A 65 2.21 1.61 8.28
C GLN A 65 2.15 1.19 9.75
N LYS A 66 2.69 2.01 10.66
CA LYS A 66 2.61 1.77 12.12
C LYS A 66 1.15 1.77 12.59
N ILE A 67 0.37 2.76 12.19
CA ILE A 67 -1.05 2.86 12.53
C ILE A 67 -1.83 1.66 11.96
N LEU A 68 -1.59 1.28 10.70
CA LEU A 68 -2.20 0.10 10.08
C LEU A 68 -1.88 -1.19 10.84
N LYS A 69 -0.66 -1.33 11.36
CA LYS A 69 -0.27 -2.49 12.16
C LYS A 69 -1.06 -2.54 13.48
N GLN A 70 -1.16 -1.42 14.19
CA GLN A 70 -1.96 -1.32 15.42
C GLN A 70 -3.44 -1.61 15.17
N ILE A 71 -4.00 -1.09 14.06
CA ILE A 71 -5.37 -1.37 13.62
C ILE A 71 -5.58 -2.88 13.48
N LYS A 72 -4.67 -3.58 12.78
CA LYS A 72 -4.77 -5.03 12.57
C LYS A 72 -4.68 -5.81 13.87
N GLU A 73 -3.82 -5.39 14.80
CA GLU A 73 -3.68 -6.03 16.11
C GLU A 73 -4.95 -5.88 16.96
N ILE A 74 -5.50 -4.67 17.05
CA ILE A 74 -6.76 -4.40 17.76
C ILE A 74 -7.92 -5.17 17.11
N ALA A 75 -7.99 -5.17 15.78
CA ALA A 75 -9.03 -5.89 15.05
C ALA A 75 -8.94 -7.40 15.32
N LYS A 76 -7.73 -7.98 15.31
CA LYS A 76 -7.53 -9.40 15.62
C LYS A 76 -7.90 -9.74 17.06
N SER A 77 -7.51 -8.91 18.02
CA SER A 77 -7.83 -9.12 19.44
C SER A 77 -9.32 -9.04 19.74
N ASN A 78 -10.06 -8.22 19.00
CA ASN A 78 -11.48 -7.98 19.22
C ASN A 78 -12.37 -8.64 18.16
N ASN A 79 -11.84 -9.64 17.44
CA ASN A 79 -12.52 -10.38 16.38
C ASN A 79 -13.24 -9.49 15.33
N SER A 80 -12.62 -8.35 15.00
CA SER A 80 -13.14 -7.34 14.07
C SER A 80 -14.52 -6.76 14.42
N LEU A 81 -14.92 -6.81 15.70
CA LEU A 81 -16.21 -6.30 16.17
C LEU A 81 -16.26 -4.75 16.21
N PHE A 82 -15.11 -4.09 16.29
CA PHE A 82 -15.05 -2.63 16.33
C PHE A 82 -15.23 -2.02 14.93
N GLY A 83 -16.27 -1.20 14.78
CA GLY A 83 -16.41 -0.28 13.65
C GLY A 83 -15.45 0.91 13.75
N SER A 84 -15.41 1.73 12.69
CA SER A 84 -14.48 2.87 12.54
C SER A 84 -14.34 3.75 13.80
N PRO A 85 -15.43 4.22 14.45
CA PRO A 85 -15.30 5.10 15.62
C PRO A 85 -14.64 4.43 16.83
N LYS A 86 -15.00 3.17 17.11
CA LYS A 86 -14.41 2.40 18.22
C LYS A 86 -12.95 2.07 17.97
N MET A 87 -12.59 1.79 16.71
CA MET A 87 -11.20 1.61 16.31
C MET A 87 -10.38 2.88 16.54
N THR A 88 -10.88 4.05 16.14
CA THR A 88 -10.20 5.34 16.37
C THR A 88 -10.01 5.61 17.86
N MET A 89 -11.04 5.37 18.70
CA MET A 89 -10.92 5.53 20.15
C MET A 89 -9.86 4.60 20.76
N ALA A 90 -9.85 3.32 20.38
CA ALA A 90 -8.88 2.34 20.86
C ALA A 90 -7.44 2.69 20.43
N LEU A 91 -7.24 3.16 19.19
CA LEU A 91 -5.94 3.65 18.71
C LEU A 91 -5.48 4.88 19.48
N ASN A 92 -6.39 5.81 19.76
CA ASN A 92 -6.09 7.05 20.47
C ASN A 92 -5.72 6.78 21.94
N ALA A 93 -6.36 5.81 22.59
CA ALA A 93 -6.07 5.41 23.97
C ALA A 93 -4.68 4.75 24.13
N GLN A 94 -4.17 4.10 23.09
CA GLN A 94 -2.86 3.43 23.09
C GLN A 94 -1.71 4.32 22.63
N ARG A 95 -1.96 5.62 22.41
CA ARG A 95 -0.93 6.57 21.99
C ARG A 95 0.08 6.85 23.10
N LYS A 96 1.31 7.10 22.68
CA LYS A 96 2.33 7.73 23.53
C LYS A 96 2.31 9.25 23.32
N GLU A 97 2.64 10.00 24.36
CA GLU A 97 2.71 11.47 24.32
C GLU A 97 3.64 11.92 23.18
N GLY A 98 3.15 12.83 22.31
CA GLY A 98 3.88 13.36 21.16
C GLY A 98 3.49 12.78 19.78
N GLU A 99 2.65 11.75 19.70
CA GLU A 99 2.16 11.23 18.41
C GLU A 99 0.90 11.98 17.93
N PRO A 100 0.79 12.36 16.64
CA PRO A 100 -0.33 13.21 16.21
C PRO A 100 -1.64 12.43 16.20
N VAL A 101 -2.74 13.14 16.50
CA VAL A 101 -4.08 12.53 16.67
C VAL A 101 -4.61 11.95 15.35
N VAL A 102 -5.27 10.78 15.40
CA VAL A 102 -6.03 10.21 14.27
C VAL A 102 -7.47 10.61 14.49
N LEU A 103 -8.00 11.33 13.51
CA LEU A 103 -9.39 11.75 13.48
C LEU A 103 -10.20 10.67 12.78
N SER A 104 -11.40 10.41 13.27
CA SER A 104 -12.39 9.64 12.54
C SER A 104 -12.83 10.47 11.32
N VAL A 105 -12.67 9.90 10.13
CA VAL A 105 -13.19 10.44 8.85
C VAL A 105 -14.67 10.13 8.74
#